data_AF-A0A2D6XA26-F1
#
_entry.id   AF-A0A2D6XA26-F1
#
_cell.length_a   1.000
_cell.length_b   1.000
_cell.length_c   1.000
_cell.angle_alpha   90.00
_cell.angle_beta   90.00
_cell.angle_gamma   90.00
#
_symmetry.space_group_name_H-M   'P 1'
#
loop_
_entity.id
_entity.type
_entity.pdbx_description
1 polymer ?
#
loop_
_entity_poly.entity_id
_entity_poly.type
_entity_poly.pdbx_seq_one_letter_code
_entity_poly.pdbx_strand_id
1 'polypeptide(L)'
;MGFDLHGLSPQADTPQPMWTKGDPMVKVKGSKHQYEVDPQVKEEYDDYIRTKWEWQDANEGAYFRNNVWGWRPLWNFVCGCCSDILTEKDMDKGYFNDGHKISKTKAKRIASRLRKFFDDGSVDAYDSWYTRKTSELPEDDRNKDYPFSIENVRRFERFCEKSGGFEIW
;
A
#
# COMPACT_ATOMS: atom_id res chain seq x y z
N MET A 1 4.97 11.25 4.50
CA MET A 1 5.44 10.43 3.35
C MET A 1 5.19 8.96 3.66
N GLY A 2 4.89 8.16 2.65
CA GLY A 2 4.59 6.74 2.78
C GLY A 2 4.49 6.07 1.42
N PHE A 3 3.98 4.84 1.43
CA PHE A 3 3.73 4.04 0.24
C PHE A 3 2.23 3.92 -0.04
N ASP A 4 1.87 4.20 -1.28
CA ASP A 4 0.55 4.19 -1.88
C ASP A 4 0.51 3.04 -2.88
N LEU A 5 -0.19 1.95 -2.54
CA LEU A 5 -0.26 0.78 -3.40
C LEU A 5 -1.60 0.74 -4.12
N HIS A 6 -1.56 0.60 -5.44
CA HIS A 6 -2.74 0.56 -6.29
C HIS A 6 -2.88 -0.81 -6.94
N GLY A 7 -4.04 -1.46 -6.76
CA GLY A 7 -4.34 -2.72 -7.42
C GLY A 7 -4.44 -2.56 -8.93
N LEU A 8 -3.85 -3.48 -9.68
CA LEU A 8 -3.85 -3.48 -11.15
C LEU A 8 -5.20 -3.92 -11.74
N SER A 9 -5.90 -4.82 -11.03
CA SER A 9 -7.21 -5.34 -11.42
C SER A 9 -7.93 -5.83 -10.16
N PRO A 10 -8.32 -4.90 -9.27
CA PRO A 10 -8.93 -5.25 -8.00
C PRO A 10 -10.25 -6.00 -8.19
N GLN A 11 -10.49 -7.00 -7.35
CA GLN A 11 -11.79 -7.64 -7.24
C GLN A 11 -12.78 -6.66 -6.61
N ALA A 12 -13.85 -6.35 -7.34
CA ALA A 12 -14.91 -5.46 -6.93
C ALA A 12 -16.23 -5.87 -7.56
N ASP A 13 -17.33 -5.68 -6.83
CA ASP A 13 -18.69 -5.95 -7.34
C ASP A 13 -19.21 -4.79 -8.20
N THR A 14 -18.64 -3.60 -8.03
CA THR A 14 -18.99 -2.39 -8.77
C THR A 14 -17.77 -1.87 -9.53
N PRO A 15 -17.97 -1.25 -10.72
CA PRO A 15 -16.87 -0.67 -11.48
C PRO A 15 -16.22 0.50 -10.71
N GLN A 16 -14.91 0.66 -10.91
CA GLN A 16 -14.18 1.80 -10.35
C GLN A 16 -14.75 3.12 -10.91
N PRO A 17 -15.00 4.14 -10.05
CA PRO A 17 -15.37 5.46 -10.51
C PRO A 17 -14.31 6.07 -11.43
N MET A 18 -14.73 6.63 -12.56
CA MET A 18 -13.86 7.23 -13.57
C MET A 18 -14.18 8.70 -13.78
N TRP A 19 -13.16 9.54 -13.75
CA TRP A 19 -13.27 10.96 -14.12
C TRP A 19 -13.13 11.10 -15.64
N THR A 20 -14.06 11.81 -16.27
CA THR A 20 -14.16 11.90 -17.74
C THR A 20 -14.03 13.32 -18.30
N LYS A 21 -13.93 14.35 -17.46
CA LYS A 21 -13.96 15.76 -17.88
C LYS A 21 -12.58 16.37 -18.15
N GLY A 22 -11.58 15.57 -18.50
CA GLY A 22 -10.22 16.03 -18.76
C GLY A 22 -9.44 16.36 -17.48
N ASP A 23 -8.34 17.12 -17.59
CA ASP A 23 -7.52 17.52 -16.44
C ASP A 23 -8.32 18.49 -15.55
N PRO A 24 -8.63 18.13 -14.30
CA PRO A 24 -9.37 19.00 -13.39
C PRO A 24 -8.48 20.11 -12.82
N MET A 25 -7.17 20.14 -13.10
CA MET A 25 -6.23 21.10 -12.52
C MET A 25 -6.01 22.32 -13.43
N VAL A 26 -6.11 23.51 -12.86
CA VAL A 26 -5.73 24.78 -13.49
C VAL A 26 -4.56 25.41 -12.76
N LYS A 27 -3.69 26.09 -13.52
CA LYS A 27 -2.52 26.76 -12.96
C LYS A 27 -2.95 28.01 -12.18
N VAL A 28 -2.49 28.13 -10.94
CA VAL A 28 -2.77 29.31 -10.11
C VAL A 28 -2.11 30.54 -10.75
N LYS A 29 -2.89 31.62 -10.92
CA LYS A 29 -2.44 32.85 -11.58
C LYS A 29 -1.20 33.43 -10.88
N GLY A 30 -0.12 33.63 -11.65
CA GLY A 30 1.15 34.18 -11.15
C GLY A 30 2.08 33.14 -10.48
N SER A 31 1.63 31.90 -10.26
CA SER A 31 2.49 30.83 -9.76
C SER A 31 3.15 30.07 -10.91
N LYS A 32 4.36 29.54 -10.68
CA LYS A 32 5.04 28.65 -11.63
C LYS A 32 4.75 27.17 -11.37
N HIS A 33 4.45 26.81 -10.12
CA HIS A 33 4.42 25.41 -9.66
C HIS A 33 3.15 25.05 -8.88
N GLN A 34 2.20 25.97 -8.75
CA GLN A 34 0.94 25.69 -8.06
C GLN A 34 -0.19 25.53 -9.05
N TYR A 35 -0.98 24.51 -8.79
CA TYR A 35 -2.18 24.14 -9.50
C TYR A 35 -3.29 23.96 -8.47
N GLU A 36 -4.51 24.24 -8.88
CA GLU A 36 -5.72 24.06 -8.08
C GLU A 36 -6.80 23.40 -8.93
N VAL A 37 -7.82 22.82 -8.29
CA VAL A 37 -8.97 22.28 -9.02
C VAL A 37 -9.69 23.43 -9.75
N ASP A 38 -10.01 23.26 -11.03
CA ASP A 38 -10.79 24.22 -11.81
C ASP A 38 -12.11 24.50 -11.10
N PRO A 39 -12.39 25.76 -10.71
CA PRO A 39 -13.65 26.13 -10.08
C PRO A 39 -14.90 25.68 -10.87
N GLN A 40 -14.80 25.54 -12.20
CA GLN A 40 -15.91 25.09 -13.06
C GLN A 40 -16.30 23.63 -12.84
N VAL A 41 -15.35 22.78 -12.41
CA VAL A 41 -15.59 21.34 -12.21
C VAL A 41 -15.41 20.93 -10.75
N LYS A 42 -15.10 21.88 -9.86
CA LYS A 42 -14.68 21.60 -8.49
C LYS A 42 -15.68 20.72 -7.73
N GLU A 43 -16.96 21.07 -7.75
CA GLU A 43 -18.00 20.33 -7.03
C GLU A 43 -18.10 18.88 -7.52
N GLU A 44 -18.10 18.68 -8.84
CA GLU A 44 -18.16 17.35 -9.45
C GLU A 44 -16.87 16.55 -9.23
N TYR A 45 -15.72 17.22 -9.21
CA TYR A 45 -14.45 16.59 -8.93
C TYR A 45 -14.34 16.17 -7.45
N ASP A 46 -14.80 17.01 -6.53
CA ASP A 46 -14.87 16.68 -5.11
C ASP A 46 -15.80 15.47 -4.88
N ASP A 47 -16.97 15.43 -5.55
CA ASP A 47 -17.87 14.27 -5.54
C ASP A 47 -17.20 13.01 -6.10
N TYR A 48 -16.56 13.12 -7.26
CA TYR A 48 -15.79 12.03 -7.86
C TYR A 48 -14.71 11.46 -6.92
N ILE A 49 -13.92 12.34 -6.28
CA ILE A 49 -12.86 11.91 -5.35
C ILE A 49 -13.47 11.21 -4.14
N ARG A 50 -14.56 11.75 -3.58
CA ARG A 50 -15.29 11.10 -2.48
C ARG A 50 -15.77 9.72 -2.89
N THR A 51 -16.48 9.58 -4.01
CA THR A 51 -16.99 8.29 -4.49
C THR A 51 -15.85 7.31 -4.78
N LYS A 52 -14.73 7.79 -5.32
CA LYS A 52 -13.54 6.97 -5.56
C LYS A 52 -12.95 6.45 -4.25
N TRP A 53 -12.85 7.28 -3.22
CA TRP A 53 -12.35 6.86 -1.91
C TRP A 53 -13.29 5.86 -1.23
N GLU A 54 -14.59 6.12 -1.23
CA GLU A 54 -15.60 5.18 -0.71
C GLU A 54 -15.52 3.83 -1.42
N TRP A 55 -15.34 3.85 -2.74
CA TRP A 55 -15.13 2.64 -3.52
C TRP A 55 -13.82 1.94 -3.17
N GLN A 56 -12.71 2.67 -2.98
CA GLN A 56 -11.43 2.07 -2.57
C GLN A 56 -11.51 1.44 -1.17
N ASP A 57 -12.16 2.10 -0.22
CA ASP A 57 -12.35 1.60 1.14
C ASP A 57 -13.23 0.34 1.16
N ALA A 58 -14.24 0.27 0.30
CA ALA A 58 -15.10 -0.91 0.17
C ALA A 58 -14.41 -2.11 -0.52
N ASN A 59 -13.34 -1.87 -1.30
CA ASN A 59 -12.70 -2.88 -2.13
C ASN A 59 -11.23 -3.08 -1.70
N GLU A 60 -10.98 -4.02 -0.80
CA GLU A 60 -9.66 -4.22 -0.15
C GLU A 60 -8.47 -4.42 -1.11
N GLY A 61 -8.71 -4.84 -2.36
CA GLY A 61 -7.66 -4.97 -3.38
C GLY A 61 -7.35 -3.69 -4.15
N ALA A 62 -8.18 -2.66 -4.03
CA ALA A 62 -8.11 -1.45 -4.85
C ALA A 62 -6.97 -0.52 -4.41
N TYR A 63 -6.79 -0.36 -3.10
CA TYR A 63 -5.83 0.57 -2.56
C TYR A 63 -5.33 0.11 -1.18
N PHE A 64 -4.03 0.23 -0.96
CA PHE A 64 -3.40 0.00 0.33
C PHE A 64 -2.44 1.14 0.64
N ARG A 65 -2.65 1.77 1.80
CA ARG A 65 -1.83 2.88 2.28
C ARG A 65 -1.08 2.48 3.52
N ASN A 66 0.23 2.75 3.52
CA ASN A 66 1.04 2.64 4.72
C ASN A 66 2.04 3.80 4.82
N ASN A 67 2.27 4.30 6.03
CA ASN A 67 3.27 5.33 6.25
C ASN A 67 4.69 4.71 6.09
N VAL A 68 5.69 5.52 5.75
CA VAL A 68 7.04 5.01 5.44
C VAL A 68 7.65 4.18 6.58
N TRP A 69 7.38 4.56 7.82
CA TRP A 69 7.93 3.88 9.00
C TRP A 69 7.24 2.55 9.27
N GLY A 70 5.92 2.47 9.08
CA GLY A 70 5.15 1.22 9.15
C GLY A 70 5.32 0.33 7.91
N TRP A 71 5.71 0.89 6.77
CA TRP A 71 5.96 0.14 5.54
C TRP A 71 7.24 -0.69 5.64
N ARG A 72 8.33 -0.11 6.14
CA ARG A 72 9.62 -0.79 6.26
C ARG A 72 9.56 -2.14 7.00
N PRO A 73 8.98 -2.26 8.21
CA PRO A 73 8.92 -3.55 8.91
C PRO A 73 7.98 -4.55 8.21
N LEU A 74 6.88 -4.07 7.63
CA LEU A 74 5.99 -4.90 6.81
C LEU A 74 6.73 -5.47 5.58
N TRP A 75 7.38 -4.61 4.80
CA TRP A 75 8.05 -5.01 3.57
C TRP A 75 9.25 -5.91 3.84
N ASN A 76 10.02 -5.63 4.90
CA ASN A 76 11.09 -6.52 5.36
C ASN A 76 10.57 -7.93 5.70
N PHE A 77 9.47 -8.03 6.43
CA PHE A 77 8.85 -9.31 6.75
C PHE A 77 8.42 -10.04 5.47
N VAL A 78 7.77 -9.34 4.55
CA VAL A 78 7.35 -9.89 3.25
C VAL A 78 8.55 -10.38 2.44
N CYS A 79 9.63 -9.61 2.35
CA CYS A 79 10.87 -10.03 1.65
C CYS A 79 11.45 -11.30 2.28
N GLY A 80 11.51 -11.37 3.62
CA GLY A 80 12.02 -12.52 4.35
C GLY A 80 11.18 -13.78 4.14
N CYS A 81 9.86 -13.66 4.16
CA CYS A 81 8.96 -14.82 4.02
C CYS A 81 8.65 -15.18 2.56
N CYS A 82 8.94 -14.32 1.58
CA CYS A 82 8.58 -14.50 0.17
C CYS A 82 9.78 -14.42 -0.79
N SER A 83 11.00 -14.69 -0.35
CA SER A 83 12.21 -14.64 -1.20
C SER A 83 12.21 -15.66 -2.37
N ASP A 84 11.40 -16.71 -2.30
CA ASP A 84 11.15 -17.66 -3.40
C ASP A 84 10.02 -17.23 -4.37
N ILE A 85 9.36 -16.10 -4.06
CA ILE A 85 8.26 -15.53 -4.83
C ILE A 85 8.68 -14.20 -5.47
N LEU A 86 9.40 -13.38 -4.71
CA LEU A 86 9.92 -12.07 -5.09
C LEU A 86 11.31 -12.20 -5.69
N THR A 87 11.59 -11.46 -6.77
CA THR A 87 12.97 -11.33 -7.26
C THR A 87 13.72 -10.31 -6.40
N GLU A 88 15.06 -10.30 -6.50
CA GLU A 88 15.89 -9.26 -5.87
C GLU A 88 15.43 -7.85 -6.25
N LYS A 89 15.10 -7.64 -7.54
CA LYS A 89 14.54 -6.39 -8.03
C LYS A 89 13.22 -6.04 -7.34
N ASP A 90 12.33 -7.00 -7.11
CA ASP A 90 11.06 -6.70 -6.43
C ASP A 90 11.32 -6.24 -4.98
N MET A 91 12.20 -6.94 -4.28
CA MET A 91 12.54 -6.63 -2.88
C MET A 91 13.19 -5.25 -2.76
N ASP A 92 14.14 -4.92 -3.65
CA ASP A 92 14.79 -3.61 -3.73
C ASP A 92 13.79 -2.50 -4.11
N LYS A 93 13.01 -2.73 -5.17
CA LYS A 93 12.06 -1.73 -5.67
C LYS A 93 10.89 -1.44 -4.74
N GLY A 94 10.56 -2.34 -3.81
CA GLY A 94 9.56 -2.05 -2.78
C GLY A 94 9.95 -0.95 -1.79
N TYR A 95 11.16 -0.41 -1.84
CA TYR A 95 11.58 0.77 -1.08
C TYR A 95 11.46 2.09 -1.83
N PHE A 96 10.94 2.09 -3.06
CA PHE A 96 10.81 3.27 -3.91
C PHE A 96 9.38 3.50 -4.36
N ASN A 97 9.00 4.78 -4.46
CA ASN A 97 7.71 5.26 -4.96
C ASN A 97 7.82 5.53 -6.48
N ASP A 98 8.23 4.52 -7.24
CA ASP A 98 8.56 4.65 -8.67
C ASP A 98 7.63 3.87 -9.60
N GLY A 99 6.51 3.36 -9.07
CA GLY A 99 5.51 2.60 -9.83
C GLY A 99 5.93 1.15 -10.10
N HIS A 100 6.86 0.57 -9.30
CA HIS A 100 7.25 -0.82 -9.48
C HIS A 100 6.08 -1.78 -9.37
N LYS A 101 6.04 -2.76 -10.28
CA LYS A 101 4.90 -3.67 -10.48
C LYS A 101 5.16 -5.03 -9.87
N ILE A 102 4.23 -5.47 -9.02
CA ILE A 102 4.11 -6.86 -8.59
C ILE A 102 2.94 -7.51 -9.34
N SER A 103 3.25 -8.53 -10.15
CA SER A 103 2.25 -9.23 -10.97
C SER A 103 1.14 -9.91 -10.14
N LYS A 104 -0.02 -10.16 -10.77
CA LYS A 104 -1.13 -10.96 -10.20
C LYS A 104 -0.66 -12.26 -9.54
N THR A 105 0.16 -13.03 -10.24
CA THR A 105 0.64 -14.33 -9.76
C THR A 105 1.49 -14.18 -8.50
N LYS A 106 2.38 -13.20 -8.47
CA LYS A 106 3.20 -12.91 -7.28
C LYS A 106 2.33 -12.43 -6.12
N ALA A 107 1.42 -11.49 -6.34
CA ALA A 107 0.52 -10.98 -5.30
C ALA A 107 -0.31 -12.11 -4.65
N LYS A 108 -0.90 -13.00 -5.45
CA LYS A 108 -1.62 -14.18 -4.95
C LYS A 108 -0.73 -15.14 -4.16
N ARG A 109 0.51 -15.39 -4.62
CA ARG A 109 1.47 -16.24 -3.89
C ARG A 109 1.89 -15.62 -2.56
N ILE A 110 2.10 -14.30 -2.52
CA ILE A 110 2.39 -13.55 -1.28
C ILE A 110 1.22 -13.70 -0.31
N ALA A 111 -0.01 -13.44 -0.75
CA ALA A 111 -1.19 -13.58 0.10
C ALA A 111 -1.32 -14.99 0.69
N SER A 112 -1.17 -16.02 -0.15
CA SER A 112 -1.19 -17.42 0.30
C SER A 112 -0.07 -17.74 1.30
N ARG A 113 1.14 -17.19 1.11
CA ARG A 113 2.26 -17.37 2.04
C ARG A 113 1.98 -16.71 3.38
N LEU A 114 1.51 -15.46 3.38
CA LEU A 114 1.16 -14.73 4.60
C LEU A 114 0.04 -15.44 5.37
N ARG A 115 -0.98 -15.96 4.69
CA ARG A 115 -2.05 -16.72 5.34
C ARG A 115 -1.52 -17.97 6.07
N LYS A 116 -0.61 -18.73 5.46
CA LYS A 116 0.05 -19.86 6.12
C LYS A 116 0.83 -19.43 7.37
N PHE A 117 1.53 -18.30 7.29
CA PHE A 117 2.30 -17.75 8.42
C PHE A 117 1.39 -17.25 9.56
N PHE A 118 0.16 -16.83 9.25
CA PHE A 118 -0.86 -16.60 10.28
C PHE A 118 -1.31 -17.93 10.91
N ASP A 119 -1.58 -18.94 10.07
CA ASP A 119 -2.12 -20.22 10.53
C ASP A 119 -1.12 -21.01 11.40
N ASP A 120 0.19 -20.88 11.14
CA ASP A 120 1.26 -21.57 11.89
C ASP A 120 1.88 -20.74 13.04
N GLY A 121 1.40 -19.51 13.27
CA GLY A 121 1.88 -18.62 14.33
C GLY A 121 3.22 -17.91 14.03
N SER A 122 3.76 -18.03 12.81
CA SER A 122 5.00 -17.35 12.42
C SER A 122 4.87 -15.83 12.43
N VAL A 123 3.68 -15.27 12.18
CA VAL A 123 3.47 -13.80 12.28
C VAL A 123 3.64 -13.34 13.73
N ASP A 124 3.05 -14.03 14.70
CA ASP A 124 3.17 -13.71 16.13
C ASP A 124 4.60 -13.88 16.64
N ALA A 125 5.28 -14.94 16.17
CA ALA A 125 6.69 -15.16 16.46
C ALA A 125 7.58 -14.01 15.94
N TYR A 126 7.30 -13.53 14.72
CA TYR A 126 8.03 -12.40 14.15
C TYR A 126 7.73 -11.09 14.88
N ASP A 127 6.48 -10.84 15.28
CA ASP A 127 6.11 -9.67 16.08
C ASP A 127 6.84 -9.63 17.42
N SER A 128 6.88 -10.77 18.10
CA SER A 128 7.61 -10.93 19.36
C SER A 128 9.11 -10.69 19.18
N TRP A 129 9.71 -11.26 18.13
CA TRP A 129 11.11 -11.03 17.79
C TRP A 129 11.39 -9.55 17.47
N TYR A 130 10.52 -8.92 16.67
CA TYR A 130 10.68 -7.53 16.25
C TYR A 130 10.59 -6.59 17.45
N THR A 131 9.62 -6.80 18.34
CA THR A 131 9.45 -6.05 19.58
C THR A 131 10.68 -6.14 20.48
N ARG A 132 11.26 -7.33 20.65
CA ARG A 132 12.51 -7.48 21.39
C ARG A 132 13.65 -6.70 20.72
N LYS A 133 13.82 -6.87 19.41
CA LYS A 133 14.87 -6.19 18.64
C LYS A 133 14.75 -4.67 18.74
N THR A 134 13.55 -4.12 18.68
CA THR A 134 13.34 -2.66 18.78
C THR A 134 13.48 -2.14 20.20
N SER A 135 13.19 -2.96 21.22
CA SER A 135 13.41 -2.58 22.62
C SER A 135 14.90 -2.30 22.94
N GLU A 136 15.80 -2.98 22.23
CA GLU A 136 17.26 -2.86 22.35
C GLU A 136 17.83 -1.63 21.61
N LEU A 137 17.03 -0.92 20.81
CA LEU A 137 17.47 0.29 20.10
C LEU A 137 17.61 1.49 21.07
N PRO A 138 18.45 2.49 20.73
CA PRO A 138 18.54 3.74 21.47
C PRO A 138 17.17 4.38 21.73
N GLU A 139 17.01 5.07 22.86
CA GLU A 139 15.71 5.69 23.22
C GLU A 139 15.20 6.70 22.18
N ASP A 140 16.11 7.38 21.48
CA ASP A 140 15.80 8.36 20.44
C ASP A 140 15.61 7.75 19.04
N ASP A 141 15.71 6.41 18.91
CA ASP A 141 15.51 5.73 17.63
C ASP A 141 14.01 5.69 17.26
N ARG A 142 13.68 6.36 16.15
CA ARG A 142 12.31 6.48 15.61
C ARG A 142 11.65 5.14 15.28
N ASN A 143 12.40 4.06 15.06
CA ASN A 143 11.79 2.75 14.80
C ASN A 143 11.04 2.21 16.01
N LYS A 144 11.33 2.69 17.23
CA LYS A 144 10.60 2.32 18.45
C LYS A 144 9.16 2.84 18.46
N ASP A 145 8.90 3.96 17.76
CA ASP A 145 7.58 4.57 17.63
C ASP A 145 6.68 3.83 16.61
N TYR A 146 7.25 2.93 15.81
CA TYR A 146 6.56 2.22 14.73
C TYR A 146 6.78 0.70 14.85
N PRO A 147 6.08 0.04 15.78
CA PRO A 147 6.18 -1.40 15.97
C PRO A 147 5.70 -2.16 14.73
N PHE A 148 6.13 -3.42 14.63
CA PHE A 148 5.51 -4.35 13.69
C PHE A 148 4.03 -4.49 14.05
N SER A 149 3.17 -4.64 13.03
CA SER A 149 1.73 -4.64 13.23
C SER A 149 1.12 -5.83 12.50
N ILE A 150 0.67 -6.80 13.29
CA ILE A 150 -0.02 -8.01 12.81
C ILE A 150 -1.25 -7.65 11.96
N GLU A 151 -2.06 -6.67 12.41
CA GLU A 151 -3.22 -6.21 11.63
C GLU A 151 -2.80 -5.58 10.30
N ASN A 152 -1.69 -4.86 10.27
CA ASN A 152 -1.17 -4.28 9.03
C ASN A 152 -0.73 -5.36 8.03
N VAL A 153 -0.09 -6.44 8.51
CA VAL A 153 0.22 -7.62 7.69
C VAL A 153 -1.07 -8.26 7.18
N ARG A 154 -2.10 -8.36 8.02
CA ARG A 154 -3.39 -8.95 7.63
C ARG A 154 -4.09 -8.12 6.56
N ARG A 155 -4.10 -6.78 6.69
CA ARG A 155 -4.61 -5.87 5.65
C ARG A 155 -3.84 -6.02 4.34
N PHE A 156 -2.51 -6.14 4.41
CA PHE A 156 -1.68 -6.32 3.22
C PHE A 156 -1.90 -7.69 2.56
N GLU A 157 -2.11 -8.76 3.33
CA GLU A 157 -2.49 -10.09 2.81
C GLU A 157 -3.80 -10.02 2.01
N ARG A 158 -4.84 -9.40 2.57
CA ARG A 158 -6.13 -9.22 1.90
C ARG A 158 -6.01 -8.38 0.63
N PHE A 159 -5.22 -7.30 0.67
CA PHE A 159 -4.92 -6.48 -0.51
C PHE A 159 -4.22 -7.30 -1.59
N CYS A 160 -3.16 -8.04 -1.25
CA CYS A 160 -2.44 -8.90 -2.19
C CYS A 160 -3.36 -9.93 -2.85
N GLU A 161 -4.27 -10.52 -2.06
CA GLU A 161 -5.23 -11.52 -2.55
C GLU A 161 -6.19 -10.91 -3.58
N LYS A 162 -6.68 -9.69 -3.35
CA LYS A 162 -7.76 -9.10 -4.14
C LYS A 162 -7.30 -8.11 -5.21
N SER A 163 -6.04 -7.68 -5.22
CA SER A 163 -5.54 -6.60 -6.08
C SER A 163 -5.42 -6.93 -7.57
N GLY A 164 -5.29 -8.21 -7.92
CA GLY A 164 -4.94 -8.60 -9.30
C GLY A 164 -3.49 -8.25 -9.67
N GLY A 165 -2.62 -8.07 -8.68
CA GLY A 165 -1.30 -7.44 -8.83
C GLY A 165 -1.36 -5.98 -8.42
N PHE A 166 -0.22 -5.33 -8.20
CA PHE A 166 -0.21 -3.94 -7.72
C PHE A 166 1.02 -3.15 -8.16
N GLU A 167 0.89 -1.83 -8.11
CA GLU A 167 1.97 -0.85 -8.25
C GLU A 167 2.27 -0.18 -6.90
N ILE A 168 3.51 0.28 -6.72
CA ILE A 168 4.01 0.91 -5.49
C ILE A 168 4.38 2.38 -5.80
N TRP A 169 3.69 3.34 -5.15
CA TRP A 169 3.81 4.79 -5.35
C TRP A 169 3.98 5.56 -4.04
#